data_AF-A0A6L8VGJ5-F1
#
_entry.id   AF-A0A6L8VGJ5-F1
#
_cell.length_a   1.000
_cell.length_b   1.000
_cell.length_c   1.000
_cell.angle_alpha   90.00
_cell.angle_beta   90.00
_cell.angle_gamma   90.00
#
_symmetry.space_group_name_H-M   'P 1'
#
loop_
_entity.id
_entity.type
_entity.pdbx_description
1 polymer ?
#
loop_
_entity_poly.entity_id
_entity_poly.type
_entity_poly.pdbx_seq_one_letter_code
_entity_poly.pdbx_strand_id
1 'polypeptide(L)'
;MRCAAASGGLVLLAACGGGGGGGSGGGGVTPPDPGTEIVTPGLESYTTQHNGYARVRRSQSEGPADDAILAQFDDADPASPAGYKSLIAEAEAAYTDTMTIEVIAEVDGNGDPTRILRLTADQAPVENITEASGKYYFRGKNYVWVSVDGAPIQSGYDETGLVDMVIDFDAETASINLRTGVDAGSDVRTEMLASDMPFNVSSGAYGGPITLSVWAPGNEILEADGMLRGNIGGDLSDVSRENLTTSGVYTAESDRIEASGIFYGQHPNQIAP
;
A
#
# COMPACT_ATOMS: atom_id res chain seq x y z
N MET A 1 61.27 -13.96 -34.91
CA MET A 1 60.66 -14.72 -33.81
C MET A 1 60.70 -13.85 -32.57
N ARG A 2 59.56 -13.75 -31.86
CA ARG A 2 59.21 -12.70 -30.90
C ARG A 2 59.98 -12.79 -29.58
N CYS A 3 60.32 -11.62 -29.03
CA CYS A 3 60.79 -11.40 -27.66
C CYS A 3 59.70 -11.69 -26.61
N ALA A 4 60.11 -12.09 -25.41
CA ALA A 4 59.42 -11.79 -24.16
C ALA A 4 60.45 -11.66 -23.03
N ALA A 5 60.47 -10.49 -22.39
CA ALA A 5 61.30 -10.14 -21.25
C ALA A 5 60.51 -10.29 -19.93
N ALA A 6 61.25 -10.56 -18.87
CA ALA A 6 60.81 -10.67 -17.48
C ALA A 6 60.45 -9.31 -16.84
N SER A 7 59.60 -9.34 -15.81
CA SER A 7 59.48 -8.47 -14.62
C SER A 7 58.12 -8.81 -13.99
N GLY A 8 57.90 -9.00 -12.70
CA GLY A 8 58.39 -8.30 -11.52
C GLY A 8 57.13 -8.02 -10.67
N GLY A 9 57.09 -8.51 -9.42
CA GLY A 9 55.88 -8.49 -8.59
C GLY A 9 55.42 -7.10 -8.16
N LEU A 10 54.11 -6.96 -7.95
CA LEU A 10 53.52 -5.84 -7.20
C LEU A 10 52.67 -6.40 -6.05
N VAL A 11 53.04 -5.98 -4.84
CA VAL A 11 52.27 -6.05 -3.60
C VAL A 11 51.40 -4.79 -3.56
N LEU A 12 50.10 -4.91 -3.26
CA LEU A 12 49.24 -3.77 -2.92
C LEU A 12 48.89 -3.81 -1.42
N LEU A 13 49.36 -2.79 -0.71
CA LEU A 13 49.03 -2.46 0.67
C LEU A 13 47.67 -1.74 0.79
N ALA A 14 47.12 -1.84 1.99
CA ALA A 14 45.86 -1.29 2.49
C ALA A 14 45.79 0.25 2.66
N ALA A 15 44.55 0.74 2.76
CA ALA A 15 44.07 1.89 3.56
C ALA A 15 42.58 1.58 3.83
N CYS A 16 42.01 1.43 5.04
CA CYS A 16 42.03 2.17 6.31
C CYS A 16 41.59 3.64 6.21
N GLY A 17 40.42 3.92 6.80
CA GLY A 17 39.77 5.23 7.00
C GLY A 17 38.25 5.07 6.75
N GLY A 18 37.35 4.98 7.72
CA GLY A 18 37.32 5.58 9.05
C GLY A 18 36.50 6.87 8.99
N GLY A 19 35.29 6.89 9.57
CA GLY A 19 34.50 8.12 9.75
C GLY A 19 33.01 7.86 9.84
N GLY A 20 32.49 7.82 11.07
CA GLY A 20 31.06 7.77 11.33
C GLY A 20 30.34 9.06 10.96
N GLY A 21 29.04 8.94 10.85
CA GLY A 21 28.13 10.06 10.68
C GLY A 21 26.71 9.54 10.71
N GLY A 22 26.09 9.60 11.90
CA GLY A 22 24.65 9.48 12.01
C GLY A 22 24.00 10.55 11.13
N GLY A 23 23.05 10.13 10.32
CA GLY A 23 22.31 10.99 9.41
C GLY A 23 21.15 10.20 8.84
N SER A 24 19.96 10.43 9.40
CA SER A 24 18.70 10.21 8.70
C SER A 24 18.80 10.81 7.30
N GLY A 25 18.55 10.02 6.26
CA GLY A 25 18.56 10.49 4.89
C GLY A 25 18.27 9.33 3.96
N GLY A 26 17.11 9.38 3.30
CA GLY A 26 16.61 8.36 2.40
C GLY A 26 17.69 7.88 1.43
N GLY A 27 17.92 6.56 1.43
CA GLY A 27 18.63 5.93 0.34
C GLY A 27 17.80 6.17 -0.91
N GLY A 28 18.30 7.04 -1.79
CA GLY A 28 17.63 7.36 -3.05
C GLY A 28 17.36 6.08 -3.81
N VAL A 29 16.10 5.66 -3.83
CA VAL A 29 15.65 4.57 -4.67
C VAL A 29 15.79 5.09 -6.10
N THR A 30 16.59 4.41 -6.90
CA THR A 30 16.64 4.73 -8.33
C THR A 30 15.25 4.41 -8.89
N PRO A 31 14.57 5.35 -9.55
CA PRO A 31 13.28 5.07 -10.16
C PRO A 31 13.39 3.84 -11.07
N PRO A 32 12.37 2.97 -11.08
CA PRO A 32 12.38 1.81 -11.94
C PRO A 32 12.49 2.29 -13.41
N ASP A 33 13.12 1.51 -14.29
CA ASP A 33 13.12 1.87 -15.72
C ASP A 33 11.67 2.01 -16.20
N PRO A 34 11.33 2.99 -17.07
CA PRO A 34 9.96 3.18 -17.52
C PRO A 34 9.34 1.89 -18.05
N GLY A 35 8.18 1.52 -17.53
CA GLY A 35 7.49 0.28 -17.88
C GLY A 35 7.91 -0.96 -17.07
N THR A 36 8.84 -0.84 -16.13
CA THR A 36 9.18 -1.93 -15.20
C THR A 36 8.02 -2.18 -14.24
N GLU A 37 7.62 -3.45 -14.13
CA GLU A 37 6.56 -3.85 -13.23
C GLU A 37 6.89 -3.52 -11.76
N ILE A 38 5.95 -2.89 -11.06
CA ILE A 38 6.06 -2.69 -9.62
C ILE A 38 5.62 -3.97 -8.91
N VAL A 39 6.61 -4.76 -8.50
CA VAL A 39 6.40 -5.99 -7.73
C VAL A 39 6.59 -5.70 -6.25
N THR A 40 5.58 -6.03 -5.47
CA THR A 40 5.60 -5.88 -4.01
C THR A 40 5.45 -7.25 -3.35
N PRO A 41 6.49 -7.80 -2.70
CA PRO A 41 6.39 -9.10 -2.03
C PRO A 41 5.26 -9.15 -1.01
N GLY A 42 4.54 -10.27 -0.97
CA GLY A 42 3.40 -10.48 -0.07
C GLY A 42 2.08 -9.87 -0.56
N LEU A 43 2.10 -9.07 -1.63
CA LEU A 43 0.89 -8.49 -2.24
C LEU A 43 0.74 -8.99 -3.67
N GLU A 44 -0.43 -9.55 -3.97
CA GLU A 44 -0.80 -9.93 -5.32
C GLU A 44 -1.26 -8.70 -6.10
N SER A 45 -0.85 -8.59 -7.36
CA SER A 45 -1.37 -7.57 -8.26
C SER A 45 -1.66 -8.14 -9.65
N TYR A 46 -2.84 -7.85 -10.19
CA TYR A 46 -3.24 -8.29 -11.53
C TYR A 46 -4.40 -7.45 -12.08
N THR A 47 -4.63 -7.51 -13.39
CA THR A 47 -5.82 -6.91 -14.02
C THR A 47 -6.98 -7.90 -13.98
N THR A 48 -8.12 -7.48 -13.47
CA THR A 48 -9.34 -8.30 -13.41
C THR A 48 -9.96 -8.48 -14.81
N GLN A 49 -10.45 -9.67 -15.11
CA GLN A 49 -10.99 -9.97 -16.45
C GLN A 49 -12.37 -9.37 -16.71
N HIS A 50 -13.18 -9.17 -15.66
CA HIS A 50 -14.59 -8.80 -15.80
C HIS A 50 -14.81 -7.29 -15.97
N ASN A 51 -13.96 -6.45 -15.38
CA ASN A 51 -14.05 -4.99 -15.47
C ASN A 51 -12.71 -4.30 -15.80
N GLY A 52 -11.60 -5.04 -15.94
CA GLY A 52 -10.32 -4.46 -16.36
C GLY A 52 -9.61 -3.64 -15.28
N TYR A 53 -10.01 -3.75 -14.02
CA TYR A 53 -9.44 -2.99 -12.91
C TYR A 53 -8.08 -3.56 -12.51
N ALA A 54 -7.18 -2.66 -12.11
CA ALA A 54 -5.92 -3.01 -11.47
C ALA A 54 -6.21 -3.39 -10.01
N ARG A 55 -6.14 -4.69 -9.71
CA ARG A 55 -6.35 -5.24 -8.38
C ARG A 55 -5.04 -5.32 -7.62
N VAL A 56 -5.08 -4.94 -6.35
CA VAL A 56 -4.10 -5.30 -5.33
C VAL A 56 -4.80 -6.13 -4.27
N ARG A 57 -4.25 -7.28 -3.92
CA ARG A 57 -4.85 -8.20 -2.96
C ARG A 57 -3.83 -8.76 -1.98
N ARG A 58 -4.20 -8.82 -0.71
CA ARG A 58 -3.51 -9.60 0.33
C ARG A 58 -4.47 -10.67 0.81
N SER A 59 -4.13 -11.94 0.60
CA SER A 59 -4.80 -13.07 1.26
C SER A 59 -4.00 -13.48 2.49
N GLN A 60 -4.64 -13.59 3.65
CA GLN A 60 -4.10 -14.10 4.91
C GLN A 60 -4.70 -15.47 5.28
N SER A 61 -5.16 -16.23 4.27
CA SER A 61 -5.62 -17.60 4.45
C SER A 61 -4.54 -18.48 5.09
N GLU A 62 -4.89 -19.19 6.17
CA GLU A 62 -3.99 -20.11 6.86
C GLU A 62 -4.13 -21.55 6.36
N GLY A 63 -5.08 -21.82 5.46
CA GLY A 63 -5.24 -23.15 4.87
C GLY A 63 -6.56 -23.39 4.14
N PRO A 64 -6.83 -24.66 3.77
CA PRO A 64 -7.92 -25.00 2.85
C PRO A 64 -9.33 -24.61 3.34
N ALA A 65 -9.53 -24.48 4.65
CA ALA A 65 -10.80 -24.05 5.22
C ALA A 65 -11.06 -22.56 4.93
N ASP A 66 -10.07 -21.71 5.16
CA ASP A 66 -10.15 -20.28 4.82
C ASP A 66 -10.28 -20.09 3.31
N ASP A 67 -9.52 -20.86 2.50
CA ASP A 67 -9.62 -20.82 1.03
C ASP A 67 -11.04 -21.18 0.54
N ALA A 68 -11.65 -22.22 1.11
CA ALA A 68 -13.01 -22.63 0.76
C ALA A 68 -14.07 -21.58 1.14
N ILE A 69 -13.79 -20.77 2.15
CA ILE A 69 -14.65 -19.65 2.57
C ILE A 69 -14.45 -18.46 1.64
N LEU A 70 -13.21 -18.07 1.37
CA LEU A 70 -12.88 -16.99 0.43
C LEU A 70 -13.44 -17.27 -0.96
N ALA A 71 -13.45 -18.54 -1.39
CA ALA A 71 -14.06 -18.95 -2.65
C ALA A 71 -15.58 -18.66 -2.72
N GLN A 72 -16.29 -18.64 -1.58
CA GLN A 72 -17.72 -18.29 -1.56
C GLN A 72 -17.94 -16.80 -1.84
N PHE A 73 -17.00 -15.92 -1.48
CA PHE A 73 -17.09 -14.50 -1.82
C PHE A 73 -16.83 -14.23 -3.31
N ASP A 74 -16.13 -15.14 -3.98
CA ASP A 74 -15.87 -15.06 -5.41
C ASP A 74 -16.94 -15.81 -6.24
N ASP A 75 -17.90 -16.49 -5.59
CA ASP A 75 -19.01 -17.22 -6.24
C ASP A 75 -20.15 -16.28 -6.65
N ALA A 76 -20.70 -16.50 -7.85
CA ALA A 76 -21.85 -15.75 -8.35
C ALA A 76 -23.18 -16.14 -7.66
N ASP A 77 -23.23 -17.32 -7.02
CA ASP A 77 -24.39 -17.82 -6.25
C ASP A 77 -23.92 -18.43 -4.91
N PRO A 78 -23.51 -17.59 -3.93
CA PRO A 78 -22.88 -18.07 -2.70
C PRO A 78 -23.86 -18.85 -1.83
N ALA A 79 -23.44 -20.03 -1.36
CA ALA A 79 -24.27 -20.90 -0.53
C ALA A 79 -24.59 -20.34 0.87
N SER A 80 -23.81 -19.36 1.38
CA SER A 80 -24.02 -18.70 2.68
C SER A 80 -23.16 -17.44 2.80
N PRO A 81 -23.57 -16.45 3.61
CA PRO A 81 -22.62 -15.94 4.60
C PRO A 81 -23.27 -15.90 5.99
N ALA A 82 -22.71 -16.68 6.94
CA ALA A 82 -23.18 -16.69 8.32
C ALA A 82 -22.11 -16.26 9.35
N GLY A 83 -20.84 -16.03 8.95
CA GLY A 83 -19.74 -15.76 9.89
C GLY A 83 -18.81 -14.60 9.56
N TYR A 84 -19.02 -13.88 8.45
CA TYR A 84 -18.09 -12.87 7.96
C TYR A 84 -18.91 -11.66 7.48
N LYS A 85 -19.00 -10.60 8.30
CA LYS A 85 -19.77 -9.40 7.92
C LYS A 85 -19.02 -8.11 8.29
N SER A 86 -18.20 -7.63 7.37
CA SER A 86 -18.04 -6.21 7.08
C SER A 86 -17.45 -6.04 5.68
N LEU A 87 -18.28 -6.13 4.64
CA LEU A 87 -17.90 -5.64 3.31
C LEU A 87 -17.96 -4.12 3.39
N ILE A 88 -16.82 -3.45 3.56
CA ILE A 88 -16.73 -1.99 3.42
C ILE A 88 -16.78 -1.66 1.93
N ALA A 89 -17.94 -1.86 1.30
CA ALA A 89 -18.22 -1.33 -0.03
C ALA A 89 -18.54 0.17 0.07
N GLU A 90 -17.65 0.96 0.68
CA GLU A 90 -17.76 2.42 0.69
C GLU A 90 -17.67 3.01 -0.74
N ALA A 91 -17.28 2.21 -1.72
CA ALA A 91 -17.17 2.60 -3.12
C ALA A 91 -18.50 2.75 -3.88
N GLU A 92 -19.62 2.17 -3.44
CA GLU A 92 -20.85 2.22 -4.26
C GLU A 92 -21.53 3.60 -4.28
N ALA A 93 -21.30 4.46 -3.29
CA ALA A 93 -21.94 5.79 -3.22
C ALA A 93 -21.02 6.99 -3.50
N ALA A 94 -19.72 6.92 -3.15
CA ALA A 94 -18.78 8.04 -3.30
C ALA A 94 -17.84 7.89 -4.51
N TYR A 95 -17.63 6.67 -5.01
CA TYR A 95 -16.61 6.32 -6.00
C TYR A 95 -17.12 5.37 -7.09
N THR A 96 -18.44 5.40 -7.36
CA THR A 96 -19.09 4.47 -8.29
C THR A 96 -18.31 4.38 -9.61
N ASP A 97 -18.02 3.15 -10.02
CA ASP A 97 -17.25 2.82 -11.24
C ASP A 97 -15.78 3.29 -11.28
N THR A 98 -15.16 3.63 -10.13
CA THR A 98 -13.73 4.03 -10.09
C THR A 98 -12.84 3.11 -9.25
N MET A 99 -13.35 2.51 -8.17
CA MET A 99 -12.58 1.60 -7.32
C MET A 99 -13.46 0.58 -6.61
N THR A 100 -12.86 -0.45 -6.04
CA THR A 100 -13.53 -1.39 -5.13
C THR A 100 -12.61 -1.68 -3.97
N ILE A 101 -13.07 -1.38 -2.76
CA ILE A 101 -12.38 -1.64 -1.50
C ILE A 101 -13.11 -2.79 -0.82
N GLU A 102 -12.40 -3.85 -0.48
CA GLU A 102 -12.95 -5.04 0.16
C GLU A 102 -12.10 -5.43 1.36
N VAL A 103 -12.78 -5.72 2.46
CA VAL A 103 -12.20 -6.32 3.65
C VAL A 103 -13.04 -7.56 3.95
N ILE A 104 -12.39 -8.71 4.06
CA ILE A 104 -13.00 -9.93 4.57
C ILE A 104 -12.30 -10.25 5.88
N ALA A 105 -13.08 -10.26 6.95
CA ALA A 105 -12.60 -10.50 8.30
C ALA A 105 -13.51 -11.49 9.02
N GLU A 106 -12.88 -12.39 9.78
CA GLU A 106 -13.56 -13.13 10.85
C GLU A 106 -13.95 -12.14 11.95
N VAL A 107 -15.19 -12.26 12.43
CA VAL A 107 -15.74 -11.35 13.44
C VAL A 107 -16.26 -12.11 14.66
N ASP A 108 -16.24 -11.47 15.82
CA ASP A 108 -16.84 -12.01 17.03
C ASP A 108 -18.38 -11.89 17.04
N GLY A 109 -19.02 -12.26 18.15
CA GLY A 109 -20.48 -12.17 18.31
C GLY A 109 -21.05 -10.75 18.32
N ASN A 110 -20.19 -9.73 18.45
CA ASN A 110 -20.54 -8.31 18.39
C ASN A 110 -20.29 -7.71 16.99
N GLY A 111 -19.58 -8.43 16.12
CA GLY A 111 -19.20 -7.97 14.80
C GLY A 111 -17.81 -7.33 14.74
N ASP A 112 -17.04 -7.40 15.84
CA ASP A 112 -15.69 -6.84 15.88
C ASP A 112 -14.70 -7.80 15.20
N PRO A 113 -13.77 -7.31 14.35
CA PRO A 113 -12.85 -8.16 13.62
C PRO A 113 -11.85 -8.83 14.56
N THR A 114 -11.78 -10.17 14.50
CA THR A 114 -10.83 -11.00 15.25
C THR A 114 -9.65 -11.44 14.40
N ARG A 115 -9.84 -11.54 13.08
CA ARG A 115 -8.81 -11.93 12.10
C ARG A 115 -9.14 -11.37 10.72
N ILE A 116 -8.15 -10.79 10.04
CA ILE A 116 -8.30 -10.39 8.64
C ILE A 116 -7.96 -11.58 7.74
N LEU A 117 -8.83 -11.89 6.78
CA LEU A 117 -8.63 -12.98 5.82
C LEU A 117 -8.21 -12.45 4.45
N ARG A 118 -8.79 -11.32 4.02
CA ARG A 118 -8.48 -10.73 2.71
C ARG A 118 -8.66 -9.22 2.73
N LEU A 119 -7.70 -8.53 2.15
CA LEU A 119 -7.83 -7.13 1.74
C LEU A 119 -7.73 -7.07 0.22
N THR A 120 -8.66 -6.34 -0.41
CA THR A 120 -8.63 -6.07 -1.84
C THR A 120 -8.82 -4.57 -2.08
N ALA A 121 -7.92 -3.97 -2.87
CA ALA A 121 -8.06 -2.62 -3.41
C ALA A 121 -7.98 -2.69 -4.93
N ASP A 122 -9.13 -2.52 -5.58
CA ASP A 122 -9.22 -2.43 -7.03
C ASP A 122 -9.32 -0.99 -7.47
N GLN A 123 -8.64 -0.68 -8.56
CA GLN A 123 -8.62 0.64 -9.15
C GLN A 123 -8.96 0.54 -10.63
N ALA A 124 -9.90 1.35 -11.11
CA ALA A 124 -10.14 1.51 -12.54
C ALA A 124 -8.84 1.94 -13.25
N PRO A 125 -8.59 1.47 -14.47
CA PRO A 125 -7.37 1.82 -15.19
C PRO A 125 -7.30 3.33 -15.41
N VAL A 126 -6.07 3.81 -15.47
CA VAL A 126 -5.77 5.20 -15.79
C VAL A 126 -5.87 5.42 -17.31
N GLU A 127 -6.58 6.47 -17.70
CA GLU A 127 -6.76 6.86 -19.10
C GLU A 127 -5.87 8.05 -19.47
N ASN A 128 -5.50 8.14 -20.76
CA ASN A 128 -4.70 9.24 -21.32
C ASN A 128 -3.34 9.47 -20.62
N ILE A 129 -2.75 8.39 -20.09
CA ILE A 129 -1.53 8.48 -19.28
C ILE A 129 -0.27 8.89 -20.05
N THR A 130 -0.25 8.69 -21.38
CA THR A 130 0.93 8.95 -22.22
C THR A 130 1.28 10.44 -22.36
N GLU A 131 0.37 11.34 -22.02
CA GLU A 131 0.58 12.80 -22.08
C GLU A 131 0.71 13.44 -20.68
N ALA A 132 0.63 12.62 -19.64
CA ALA A 132 0.64 13.09 -18.26
C ALA A 132 2.04 13.56 -17.83
N SER A 133 2.07 14.66 -17.08
CA SER A 133 3.32 15.25 -16.57
C SER A 133 3.07 16.03 -15.28
N GLY A 134 4.15 16.27 -14.54
CA GLY A 134 4.12 16.99 -13.28
C GLY A 134 3.54 16.21 -12.10
N LYS A 135 3.06 16.95 -11.11
CA LYS A 135 2.64 16.41 -9.79
C LYS A 135 1.13 16.39 -9.62
N TYR A 136 0.65 15.30 -9.03
CA TYR A 136 -0.75 15.07 -8.67
C TYR A 136 -0.86 14.74 -7.19
N TYR A 137 -1.88 15.27 -6.55
CA TYR A 137 -2.05 15.20 -5.10
C TYR A 137 -3.32 14.43 -4.78
N PHE A 138 -3.30 13.61 -3.73
CA PHE A 138 -4.46 12.85 -3.27
C PHE A 138 -4.64 13.00 -1.77
N ARG A 139 -5.90 12.96 -1.34
CA ARG A 139 -6.31 12.91 0.07
C ARG A 139 -7.51 11.95 0.18
N GLY A 140 -7.73 11.40 1.36
CA GLY A 140 -8.78 10.41 1.56
C GLY A 140 -8.65 9.66 2.88
N LYS A 141 -9.06 8.39 2.88
CA LYS A 141 -9.23 7.59 4.10
C LYS A 141 -8.14 6.54 4.26
N ASN A 142 -7.95 6.10 5.50
CA ASN A 142 -7.07 4.98 5.83
C ASN A 142 -7.72 4.08 6.89
N TYR A 143 -7.58 2.77 6.71
CA TYR A 143 -8.03 1.73 7.64
C TYR A 143 -6.85 0.81 7.92
N VAL A 144 -6.67 0.43 9.18
CA VAL A 144 -5.60 -0.48 9.60
C VAL A 144 -6.12 -1.46 10.63
N TRP A 145 -5.64 -2.69 10.60
CA TRP A 145 -5.87 -3.70 11.62
C TRP A 145 -4.52 -4.14 12.16
N VAL A 146 -4.34 -4.01 13.47
CA VAL A 146 -3.06 -4.22 14.12
C VAL A 146 -3.21 -5.17 15.31
N SER A 147 -2.36 -6.19 15.38
CA SER A 147 -2.10 -6.93 16.61
C SER A 147 -0.76 -6.47 17.20
N VAL A 148 -0.76 -6.18 18.50
CA VAL A 148 0.45 -5.82 19.26
C VAL A 148 0.68 -6.87 20.34
N ASP A 149 1.88 -7.43 20.42
CA ASP A 149 2.29 -8.45 21.38
C ASP A 149 1.37 -9.70 21.37
N GLY A 150 0.82 -10.04 20.21
CA GLY A 150 -0.15 -11.13 20.04
C GLY A 150 -1.50 -10.90 20.72
N ALA A 151 -1.79 -9.66 21.14
CA ALA A 151 -3.10 -9.27 21.64
C ALA A 151 -4.17 -9.34 20.52
N PRO A 152 -5.47 -9.36 20.87
CA PRO A 152 -6.53 -9.24 19.89
C PRO A 152 -6.33 -8.05 18.95
N ILE A 153 -6.77 -8.20 17.69
CA ILE A 153 -6.69 -7.15 16.68
C ILE A 153 -7.40 -5.89 17.17
N GLN A 154 -6.75 -4.75 16.92
CA GLN A 154 -7.29 -3.41 17.09
C GLN A 154 -7.52 -2.79 15.72
N SER A 155 -8.66 -2.13 15.54
CA SER A 155 -8.98 -1.44 14.28
C SER A 155 -8.61 0.02 14.40
N GLY A 156 -7.92 0.57 13.40
CA GLY A 156 -7.64 1.99 13.28
C GLY A 156 -8.30 2.58 12.04
N TYR A 157 -8.84 3.79 12.17
CA TYR A 157 -9.54 4.50 11.10
C TYR A 157 -9.32 6.01 11.19
N ASP A 158 -9.28 6.68 10.03
CA ASP A 158 -9.38 8.13 9.91
C ASP A 158 -9.95 8.50 8.52
N GLU A 159 -10.99 9.33 8.49
CA GLU A 159 -11.64 9.79 7.24
C GLU A 159 -10.74 10.70 6.40
N THR A 160 -9.71 11.25 7.04
CA THR A 160 -8.64 12.07 6.45
C THR A 160 -7.28 11.37 6.57
N GLY A 161 -7.30 10.05 6.78
CA GLY A 161 -6.14 9.23 7.06
C GLY A 161 -5.15 9.12 5.92
N LEU A 162 -5.57 9.27 4.66
CA LEU A 162 -4.63 9.60 3.57
C LEU A 162 -4.34 11.09 3.66
N VAL A 163 -3.39 11.41 4.53
CA VAL A 163 -3.08 12.78 4.92
C VAL A 163 -2.45 13.53 3.78
N ASP A 164 -1.55 12.94 3.01
CA ASP A 164 -1.01 13.53 1.79
C ASP A 164 -0.43 12.44 0.91
N MET A 165 -0.70 12.50 -0.37
CA MET A 165 -0.02 11.67 -1.36
C MET A 165 0.31 12.48 -2.58
N VAL A 166 1.52 12.28 -3.08
CA VAL A 166 2.05 12.95 -4.26
C VAL A 166 2.51 11.90 -5.25
N ILE A 167 1.98 11.95 -6.46
CA ILE A 167 2.52 11.24 -7.62
C ILE A 167 3.26 12.25 -8.47
N ASP A 168 4.54 11.99 -8.72
CA ASP A 168 5.40 12.76 -9.62
C ASP A 168 5.61 11.95 -10.89
N PHE A 169 4.92 12.34 -11.97
CA PHE A 169 5.05 11.69 -13.27
C PHE A 169 6.40 11.96 -13.92
N ASP A 170 7.03 13.11 -13.61
CA ASP A 170 8.31 13.49 -14.21
C ASP A 170 9.46 12.75 -13.54
N ALA A 171 9.36 12.52 -12.23
CA ALA A 171 10.33 11.76 -11.45
C ALA A 171 10.06 10.26 -11.39
N GLU A 172 8.88 9.81 -11.84
CA GLU A 172 8.40 8.44 -11.71
C GLU A 172 8.40 7.94 -10.25
N THR A 173 7.92 8.79 -9.34
CA THR A 173 7.86 8.47 -7.90
C THR A 173 6.50 8.75 -7.26
N ALA A 174 6.24 8.04 -6.17
CA ALA A 174 5.12 8.23 -5.26
C ALA A 174 5.62 8.53 -3.84
N SER A 175 5.01 9.49 -3.18
CA SER A 175 5.18 9.74 -1.74
C SER A 175 3.83 9.74 -1.05
N ILE A 176 3.73 9.13 0.13
CA ILE A 176 2.47 8.91 0.83
C ILE A 176 2.64 9.09 2.35
N ASN A 177 1.63 9.70 2.96
CA ASN A 177 1.47 9.84 4.40
C ASN A 177 0.10 9.27 4.79
N LEU A 178 0.12 8.14 5.51
CA LEU A 178 -1.07 7.48 6.04
C LEU A 178 -1.10 7.61 7.56
N ARG A 179 -2.29 7.89 8.12
CA ARG A 179 -2.51 7.99 9.55
C ARG A 179 -3.82 7.36 9.96
N THR A 180 -3.91 6.96 11.22
CA THR A 180 -5.18 6.69 11.90
C THR A 180 -5.24 7.47 13.22
N GLY A 181 -6.46 7.79 13.66
CA GLY A 181 -6.70 8.55 14.89
C GLY A 181 -6.92 7.68 16.12
N VAL A 182 -7.23 8.32 17.25
CA VAL A 182 -7.84 7.68 18.43
C VAL A 182 -9.14 8.42 18.75
N ASP A 183 -10.18 8.15 17.97
CA ASP A 183 -11.50 8.79 18.05
C ASP A 183 -12.60 7.73 17.95
N ALA A 184 -13.87 8.15 17.87
CA ALA A 184 -15.02 7.23 17.78
C ALA A 184 -14.89 6.33 16.53
N GLY A 185 -14.56 5.05 16.75
CA GLY A 185 -14.38 4.04 15.69
C GLY A 185 -12.91 3.68 15.37
N SER A 186 -11.94 4.22 16.11
CA SER A 186 -10.52 3.88 15.96
C SER A 186 -9.88 3.56 17.32
N ASP A 187 -9.45 2.32 17.49
CA ASP A 187 -8.80 1.81 18.70
C ASP A 187 -7.28 2.07 18.71
N VAL A 188 -6.67 2.23 17.53
CA VAL A 188 -5.23 2.35 17.37
C VAL A 188 -4.84 3.51 16.47
N ARG A 189 -3.89 4.33 16.97
CA ARG A 189 -3.21 5.34 16.18
C ARG A 189 -2.01 4.72 15.47
N THR A 190 -1.91 5.01 14.18
CA THR A 190 -0.78 4.62 13.34
C THR A 190 -0.33 5.80 12.48
N GLU A 191 0.93 5.75 12.05
CA GLU A 191 1.49 6.72 11.11
C GLU A 191 2.48 5.99 10.20
N MET A 192 2.39 6.26 8.91
CA MET A 192 3.32 5.77 7.90
C MET A 192 3.69 6.93 6.99
N LEU A 193 4.99 7.16 6.83
CA LEU A 193 5.52 8.08 5.85
C LEU A 193 6.46 7.29 4.93
N ALA A 194 6.11 7.22 3.65
CA ALA A 194 6.98 6.65 2.62
C ALA A 194 7.18 7.66 1.51
N SER A 195 8.44 7.85 1.13
CA SER A 195 8.84 8.85 0.12
C SER A 195 9.58 8.18 -1.01
N ASP A 196 9.50 8.78 -2.19
CA ASP A 196 10.25 8.37 -3.38
C ASP A 196 10.07 6.89 -3.75
N MET A 197 8.88 6.34 -3.50
CA MET A 197 8.55 4.98 -3.91
C MET A 197 8.49 4.89 -5.44
N PRO A 198 8.96 3.79 -6.04
CA PRO A 198 8.77 3.49 -7.45
C PRO A 198 7.33 3.69 -7.93
N PHE A 199 7.15 4.45 -9.01
CA PHE A 199 5.88 4.63 -9.72
C PHE A 199 6.07 4.34 -11.20
N ASN A 200 5.19 3.51 -11.77
CA ASN A 200 5.20 3.18 -13.18
C ASN A 200 4.10 3.97 -13.91
N VAL A 201 4.55 4.98 -14.66
CA VAL A 201 3.71 5.86 -15.47
C VAL A 201 2.93 5.15 -16.59
N SER A 202 3.24 3.91 -16.96
CA SER A 202 2.49 3.20 -17.99
C SER A 202 1.30 2.42 -17.43
N SER A 203 1.36 2.04 -16.15
CA SER A 203 0.36 1.20 -15.50
C SER A 203 -0.40 1.91 -14.38
N GLY A 204 0.08 3.07 -13.91
CA GLY A 204 -0.46 3.74 -12.73
C GLY A 204 -0.06 3.07 -11.41
N ALA A 205 0.76 2.01 -11.46
CA ALA A 205 1.20 1.25 -10.30
C ALA A 205 2.28 1.98 -9.51
N TYR A 206 2.16 1.98 -8.19
CA TYR A 206 3.23 2.38 -7.27
C TYR A 206 3.32 1.41 -6.09
N GLY A 207 4.47 1.40 -5.43
CA GLY A 207 4.69 0.55 -4.27
C GLY A 207 6.16 0.45 -3.89
N GLY A 208 6.41 -0.09 -2.70
CA GLY A 208 7.74 -0.17 -2.14
C GLY A 208 7.75 -0.48 -0.66
N PRO A 209 8.95 -0.49 -0.05
CA PRO A 209 9.11 -0.68 1.38
C PRO A 209 8.55 0.51 2.15
N ILE A 210 8.03 0.22 3.34
CA ILE A 210 7.44 1.20 4.24
C ILE A 210 7.88 0.90 5.68
N THR A 211 7.76 1.90 6.55
CA THR A 211 7.82 1.72 8.00
C THR A 211 6.54 2.28 8.61
N LEU A 212 5.86 1.46 9.41
CA LEU A 212 4.64 1.81 10.13
C LEU A 212 4.98 2.04 11.60
N SER A 213 4.66 3.22 12.11
CA SER A 213 4.67 3.51 13.54
C SER A 213 3.30 3.23 14.14
N VAL A 214 3.25 2.50 15.25
CA VAL A 214 2.04 2.13 16.01
C VAL A 214 2.16 2.65 17.43
N TRP A 215 1.15 3.37 17.90
CA TRP A 215 1.08 3.84 19.28
C TRP A 215 0.41 2.77 20.14
N ALA A 216 1.23 1.99 20.83
CA ALA A 216 0.80 0.91 21.70
C ALA A 216 0.28 1.43 23.07
N PRO A 217 -0.51 0.62 23.80
CA PRO A 217 -0.95 0.96 25.16
C PRO A 217 0.23 1.33 26.07
N GLY A 218 0.09 2.42 26.84
CA GLY A 218 1.16 2.92 27.71
C GLY A 218 2.07 3.99 27.09
N ASN A 219 1.68 4.57 25.94
CA ASN A 219 2.41 5.61 25.21
C ASN A 219 3.75 5.13 24.60
N GLU A 220 3.91 3.83 24.41
CA GLU A 220 5.03 3.27 23.64
C GLU A 220 4.76 3.45 22.14
N ILE A 221 5.79 3.84 21.38
CA ILE A 221 5.73 3.86 19.91
C ILE A 221 6.57 2.70 19.42
N LEU A 222 5.91 1.80 18.69
CA LEU A 222 6.50 0.64 18.07
C LEU A 222 6.62 0.86 16.57
N GLU A 223 7.63 0.27 15.95
CA GLU A 223 7.85 0.34 14.51
C GLU A 223 7.82 -1.06 13.90
N ALA A 224 7.28 -1.15 12.69
CA ALA A 224 7.23 -2.36 11.90
C ALA A 224 7.57 -2.02 10.45
N ASP A 225 8.42 -2.85 9.83
CA ASP A 225 8.77 -2.71 8.43
C ASP A 225 7.81 -3.53 7.58
N GLY A 226 7.60 -3.06 6.36
CA GLY A 226 6.53 -3.58 5.55
C GLY A 226 6.66 -3.26 4.08
N MET A 227 5.59 -3.56 3.36
CA MET A 227 5.46 -3.22 1.96
C MET A 227 4.09 -2.63 1.65
N LEU A 228 4.06 -1.73 0.66
CA LEU A 228 2.86 -1.10 0.13
C LEU A 228 2.76 -1.35 -1.37
N ARG A 229 1.53 -1.54 -1.86
CA ARG A 229 1.20 -1.56 -3.30
C ARG A 229 -0.12 -0.84 -3.52
N GLY A 230 -0.15 0.11 -4.44
CA GLY A 230 -1.37 0.82 -4.83
C GLY A 230 -1.35 1.26 -6.28
N ASN A 231 -2.51 1.65 -6.80
CA ASN A 231 -2.65 2.13 -8.16
C ASN A 231 -3.39 3.46 -8.17
N ILE A 232 -3.05 4.32 -9.13
CA ILE A 232 -3.91 5.44 -9.51
C ILE A 232 -4.86 5.02 -10.63
N GLY A 233 -5.99 5.71 -10.72
CA GLY A 233 -6.96 5.57 -11.81
C GLY A 233 -7.63 6.89 -12.15
N GLY A 234 -8.50 6.84 -13.17
CA GLY A 234 -9.21 8.00 -13.70
C GLY A 234 -8.60 8.56 -14.98
N ASP A 235 -9.14 9.67 -15.46
CA ASP A 235 -8.75 10.30 -16.73
C ASP A 235 -7.81 11.48 -16.52
N LEU A 236 -6.61 11.40 -17.10
CA LEU A 236 -5.59 12.46 -17.03
C LEU A 236 -5.75 13.56 -18.08
N SER A 237 -6.67 13.42 -19.04
CA SER A 237 -6.99 14.45 -20.03
C SER A 237 -7.82 15.60 -19.45
N ASP A 238 -8.49 15.37 -18.32
CA ASP A 238 -9.28 16.37 -17.63
C ASP A 238 -8.39 17.32 -16.81
N VAL A 239 -8.27 18.55 -17.30
CA VAL A 239 -7.50 19.64 -16.68
C VAL A 239 -7.98 20.00 -15.27
N SER A 240 -9.23 19.67 -14.92
CA SER A 240 -9.76 19.86 -13.57
C SER A 240 -9.17 18.88 -12.55
N ARG A 241 -8.60 17.75 -13.03
CA ARG A 241 -8.07 16.64 -12.23
C ARG A 241 -9.10 16.02 -11.29
N GLU A 242 -10.38 16.25 -11.55
CA GLU A 242 -11.48 15.94 -10.64
C GLU A 242 -11.79 14.44 -10.55
N ASN A 243 -11.39 13.64 -11.55
CA ASN A 243 -11.69 12.19 -11.60
C ASN A 243 -10.52 11.29 -11.20
N LEU A 244 -9.42 11.85 -10.70
CA LEU A 244 -8.25 11.07 -10.32
C LEU A 244 -8.46 10.47 -8.94
N THR A 245 -8.30 9.15 -8.88
CA THR A 245 -8.47 8.36 -7.67
C THR A 245 -7.26 7.47 -7.44
N THR A 246 -7.11 7.01 -6.21
CA THR A 246 -6.04 6.10 -5.81
C THR A 246 -6.53 5.13 -4.76
N SER A 247 -6.00 3.92 -4.78
CA SER A 247 -6.27 2.91 -3.76
C SER A 247 -5.10 1.94 -3.62
N GLY A 248 -4.95 1.35 -2.44
CA GLY A 248 -3.86 0.41 -2.20
C GLY A 248 -3.95 -0.33 -0.87
N VAL A 249 -3.11 -1.35 -0.75
CA VAL A 249 -2.96 -2.21 0.42
C VAL A 249 -1.52 -2.13 0.92
N TYR A 250 -1.34 -2.25 2.23
CA TYR A 250 -0.04 -2.40 2.84
C TYR A 250 -0.06 -3.41 3.98
N THR A 251 1.12 -3.95 4.28
CA THR A 251 1.36 -4.83 5.43
C THR A 251 2.64 -4.40 6.12
N ALA A 252 2.71 -4.51 7.44
CA ALA A 252 3.92 -4.25 8.21
C ALA A 252 4.02 -5.24 9.38
N GLU A 253 5.22 -5.77 9.63
CA GLU A 253 5.45 -6.77 10.66
C GLU A 253 6.75 -6.48 11.43
N SER A 254 6.75 -6.83 12.71
CA SER A 254 7.92 -6.91 13.57
C SER A 254 7.79 -8.08 14.53
N ASP A 255 8.68 -8.21 15.51
CA ASP A 255 8.54 -9.22 16.57
C ASP A 255 7.33 -8.99 17.47
N ARG A 256 6.78 -7.76 17.47
CA ARG A 256 5.66 -7.34 18.32
C ARG A 256 4.43 -6.88 17.55
N ILE A 257 4.58 -6.49 16.29
CA ILE A 257 3.48 -5.95 15.48
C ILE A 257 3.17 -6.90 14.33
N GLU A 258 1.89 -7.16 14.12
CA GLU A 258 1.36 -7.59 12.82
C GLU A 258 0.30 -6.58 12.39
N ALA A 259 0.49 -5.94 11.24
CA ALA A 259 -0.41 -4.92 10.74
C ALA A 259 -0.74 -5.13 9.26
N SER A 260 -2.01 -4.96 8.92
CA SER A 260 -2.49 -4.89 7.54
C SER A 260 -3.39 -3.68 7.40
N GLY A 261 -3.27 -2.94 6.30
CA GLY A 261 -4.08 -1.77 6.06
C GLY A 261 -4.45 -1.55 4.61
N ILE A 262 -5.49 -0.76 4.42
CA ILE A 262 -6.07 -0.41 3.14
C ILE A 262 -6.42 1.08 3.14
N PHE A 263 -6.15 1.74 2.03
CA PHE A 263 -6.42 3.16 1.89
C PHE A 263 -6.98 3.46 0.50
N TYR A 264 -7.64 4.60 0.40
CA TYR A 264 -8.08 5.17 -0.86
C TYR A 264 -8.22 6.68 -0.75
N GLY A 265 -8.24 7.33 -1.90
CA GLY A 265 -8.49 8.76 -1.96
C GLY A 265 -8.69 9.28 -3.36
N GLN A 266 -8.84 10.59 -3.41
CA GLN A 266 -9.11 11.34 -4.62
C GLN A 266 -8.31 12.62 -4.66
N HIS A 267 -8.20 13.19 -5.85
CA HIS A 267 -7.60 14.51 -5.99
C HIS A 267 -8.44 15.56 -5.24
N PRO A 268 -7.80 16.47 -4.47
CA PRO A 268 -8.50 17.31 -3.49
C PRO A 268 -9.50 18.31 -4.08
N ASN A 269 -9.52 18.50 -5.40
CA ASN A 269 -10.50 19.36 -6.08
C ASN A 269 -11.95 18.82 -5.97
N GLN A 270 -12.16 17.57 -5.55
CA GLN A 270 -13.49 16.98 -5.30
C GLN A 270 -13.83 16.73 -3.82
N ILE A 271 -12.97 17.09 -2.87
CA ILE A 271 -13.29 16.88 -1.45
C ILE A 271 -14.26 17.99 -1.04
N ALA A 272 -15.56 17.69 -1.14
CA ALA A 272 -16.58 18.50 -0.49
C ALA A 272 -16.29 18.51 1.04
N PRO A 273 -16.38 19.68 1.69
CA PRO A 273 -16.15 19.82 3.13
C PRO A 273 -17.17 19.07 3.98
#